data_AF-A0A7U2QV87-F1
#
_entry.id   AF-A0A7U2QV87-F1
#
_cell.length_a   1.000
_cell.length_b   1.000
_cell.length_c   1.000
_cell.angle_alpha   90.00
_cell.angle_beta   90.00
_cell.angle_gamma   90.00
#
_symmetry.space_group_name_H-M   'P 1'
#
loop_
_entity.id
_entity.type
_entity.pdbx_description
1 polymer ?
#
loop_
_entity_poly.entity_id
_entity_poly.type
_entity_poly.pdbx_seq_one_letter_code
_entity_poly.pdbx_strand_id
1 'polypeptide(L)'
;MEEEEVRELYYPSGAYIHTSRTANTSSVLSEAFRLHQVVRCSLAEEDPCQGGSHKVLKVVFEDSVQWAARLCHDPNNWKYELRAVKMFQHIKQTHPDIRAPSVFFKAEHPVLYSEWVTGKSLKVWNSQIPLNKRQTLLKDLAEFLLQLWTTAVPPDFMPEQKPRYSAWLTESLDRGLRRTLTGTARWGDAIDYLIMRSMIPKYAGDYDKYTDVGFVHGDLKAYNIIKDDDFHLTGRLFFQSAFHFKGIHEKFVKLHCARTEKNLKAANSQLNAVLSLYPELNETEGVQRIEDLLRDMCLES
;
A
#
# COMPACT_ATOMS: atom_id res chain seq x y z
N MET A 1 36.03 23.82 -3.47
CA MET A 1 36.08 23.43 -4.89
C MET A 1 35.69 21.96 -4.96
N GLU A 2 34.52 21.56 -5.43
CA GLU A 2 33.36 22.27 -5.96
C GLU A 2 32.13 21.47 -5.51
N GLU A 3 31.07 22.21 -5.15
CA GLU A 3 29.71 21.70 -5.01
C GLU A 3 29.18 21.33 -6.39
N GLU A 4 28.69 20.10 -6.59
CA GLU A 4 27.90 19.78 -7.77
C GLU A 4 26.42 19.72 -7.39
N GLU A 5 25.84 20.90 -7.57
CA GLU A 5 24.43 21.27 -7.55
C GLU A 5 23.63 20.41 -8.55
N VAL A 6 22.87 19.42 -8.08
CA VAL A 6 21.92 18.70 -8.94
C VAL A 6 20.65 19.55 -9.09
N ARG A 7 20.68 20.33 -10.16
CA ARG A 7 19.65 21.26 -10.63
C ARG A 7 18.27 20.62 -10.80
N GLU A 8 17.28 21.43 -10.44
CA GLU A 8 15.90 21.38 -10.88
C GLU A 8 15.78 21.11 -12.39
N LEU A 9 14.87 20.20 -12.76
CA LEU A 9 14.30 20.14 -14.11
C LEU A 9 12.79 20.39 -14.00
N TYR A 10 12.47 21.68 -13.98
CA TYR A 10 11.21 22.21 -14.49
C TYR A 10 11.22 22.22 -16.04
N TYR A 11 10.05 22.49 -16.64
CA TYR A 11 9.75 22.93 -18.03
C TYR A 11 8.87 21.98 -18.89
N PRO A 12 8.10 22.48 -19.89
CA PRO A 12 6.88 23.28 -19.74
C PRO A 12 5.67 22.81 -20.61
N SER A 13 4.50 23.35 -20.28
CA SER A 13 3.16 23.40 -20.91
C SER A 13 2.86 22.82 -22.30
N GLY A 14 1.68 22.18 -22.40
CA GLY A 14 0.91 22.00 -23.65
C GLY A 14 -0.60 21.87 -23.38
N ALA A 15 -1.27 23.02 -23.27
CA ALA A 15 -2.70 23.32 -23.41
C ALA A 15 -3.77 22.26 -23.03
N TYR A 16 -4.47 22.46 -21.90
CA TYR A 16 -5.92 22.23 -21.82
C TYR A 16 -6.58 23.20 -20.82
N ILE A 17 -7.35 24.13 -21.42
CA ILE A 17 -8.57 24.82 -20.97
C ILE A 17 -8.75 24.99 -19.45
N HIS A 18 -8.66 26.26 -19.07
CA HIS A 18 -8.94 26.85 -17.76
C HIS A 18 -10.41 26.67 -17.36
N THR A 19 -10.78 25.55 -16.74
CA THR A 19 -11.98 25.47 -15.89
C THR A 19 -11.81 24.39 -14.82
N SER A 20 -10.93 24.58 -13.84
CA SER A 20 -11.08 23.91 -12.55
C SER A 20 -11.68 24.93 -11.57
N ARG A 21 -12.90 24.66 -11.09
CA ARG A 21 -13.34 25.22 -9.81
C ARG A 21 -12.40 24.62 -8.76
N THR A 22 -11.25 25.25 -8.54
CA THR A 22 -10.41 25.01 -7.37
C THR A 22 -11.33 25.14 -6.16
N ALA A 23 -11.49 24.08 -5.37
CA ALA A 23 -12.23 24.20 -4.11
C ALA A 23 -11.60 25.36 -3.33
N ASN A 24 -12.41 26.38 -3.07
CA ASN A 24 -11.97 27.59 -2.39
C ASN A 24 -11.38 27.16 -1.03
N THR A 25 -10.18 27.61 -0.67
CA THR A 25 -9.57 27.29 0.63
C THR A 25 -10.50 27.63 1.79
N SER A 26 -11.34 28.66 1.63
CA SER A 26 -12.42 29.01 2.56
C SER A 26 -13.47 27.89 2.74
N SER A 27 -13.84 27.16 1.67
CA SER A 27 -14.78 26.04 1.79
C SER A 27 -14.15 24.85 2.50
N VAL A 28 -12.87 24.58 2.28
CA VAL A 28 -12.12 23.52 2.98
C VAL A 28 -12.08 23.78 4.48
N LEU A 29 -11.76 24.99 4.90
CA LEU A 29 -11.72 25.37 6.32
C LEU A 29 -13.12 25.38 6.94
N SER A 30 -14.12 25.89 6.23
CA SER A 30 -15.52 25.91 6.72
C SER A 30 -16.06 24.50 6.98
N GLU A 31 -15.68 23.54 6.15
CA GLU A 31 -16.08 22.15 6.34
C GLU A 31 -15.27 21.46 7.44
N ALA A 32 -13.95 21.66 7.48
CA ALA A 32 -13.10 21.16 8.55
C ALA A 32 -13.59 21.63 9.93
N PHE A 33 -13.90 22.92 10.06
CA PHE A 33 -14.52 23.53 11.24
C PHE A 33 -15.81 22.82 11.67
N ARG A 34 -16.69 22.49 10.73
CA ARG A 34 -17.96 21.80 11.04
C ARG A 34 -17.73 20.33 11.42
N LEU A 35 -16.80 19.65 10.76
CA LEU A 35 -16.48 18.25 11.03
C LEU A 35 -15.77 18.08 12.38
N HIS A 36 -14.92 19.04 12.76
CA HIS A 36 -14.24 19.08 14.07
C HIS A 36 -14.99 19.95 15.09
N GLN A 37 -16.31 19.76 15.18
CA GLN A 37 -17.15 20.30 16.25
C GLN A 37 -16.97 21.81 16.53
N VAL A 38 -16.87 22.63 15.48
CA VAL A 38 -16.84 24.10 15.59
C VAL A 38 -15.53 24.61 16.23
N VAL A 39 -14.46 23.81 16.22
CA VAL A 39 -13.11 24.25 16.58
C VAL A 39 -12.50 25.02 15.41
N ARG A 40 -12.01 26.23 15.69
CA ARG A 40 -11.37 27.09 14.69
C ARG A 40 -10.12 26.42 14.12
N CYS A 41 -9.89 26.65 12.83
CA CYS A 41 -8.77 26.08 12.11
C CYS A 41 -8.21 27.04 11.06
N SER A 42 -6.94 26.82 10.74
CA SER A 42 -6.23 27.48 9.65
C SER A 42 -5.51 26.43 8.80
N LEU A 43 -5.03 26.85 7.64
CA LEU A 43 -4.05 26.07 6.90
C LEU A 43 -2.67 26.32 7.51
N ALA A 44 -1.84 25.28 7.59
CA ALA A 44 -0.44 25.45 7.96
C ALA A 44 0.27 26.38 6.96
N GLU A 45 1.25 27.15 7.42
CA GLU A 45 2.14 27.96 6.59
C GLU A 45 3.20 27.06 5.91
N GLU A 46 2.72 26.05 5.20
CA GLU A 46 3.52 25.04 4.53
C GLU A 46 3.01 24.90 3.09
N ASP A 47 3.93 24.65 2.16
CA ASP A 47 3.52 24.41 0.78
C ASP A 47 2.66 23.14 0.69
N PRO A 48 1.56 23.19 -0.07
CA PRO A 48 0.69 22.05 -0.21
C PRO A 48 1.39 20.92 -0.95
N CYS A 49 1.32 19.71 -0.40
CA CYS A 49 1.84 18.53 -1.08
C CYS A 49 0.99 18.25 -2.32
N GLN A 50 1.62 18.14 -3.48
CA GLN A 50 0.95 17.80 -4.74
C GLN A 50 1.29 16.38 -5.18
N GLY A 51 0.26 15.63 -5.55
CA GLY A 51 0.38 14.31 -6.19
C GLY A 51 -0.23 14.33 -7.59
N GLY A 52 -0.20 13.18 -8.28
CA GLY A 52 -0.74 13.08 -9.64
C GLY A 52 -2.27 13.25 -9.75
N SER A 53 -3.01 13.16 -8.64
CA SER A 53 -4.48 13.18 -8.63
C SER A 53 -5.06 14.06 -7.53
N HIS A 54 -4.23 14.54 -6.60
CA HIS A 54 -4.67 15.25 -5.41
C HIS A 54 -3.72 16.37 -5.04
N LYS A 55 -4.31 17.44 -4.50
CA LYS A 55 -3.63 18.41 -3.65
C LYS A 55 -3.92 18.07 -2.19
N VAL A 56 -2.90 18.04 -1.35
CA VAL A 56 -3.04 17.81 0.10
C VAL A 56 -2.66 19.09 0.84
N LEU A 57 -3.56 19.57 1.68
CA LEU A 57 -3.38 20.71 2.57
C LEU A 57 -3.31 20.21 4.01
N LYS A 58 -2.44 20.81 4.82
CA LYS A 58 -2.43 20.57 6.26
C LYS A 58 -3.35 21.59 6.95
N VAL A 59 -4.33 21.09 7.68
CA VAL A 59 -5.27 21.87 8.49
C VAL A 59 -4.83 21.76 9.94
N VAL A 60 -4.66 22.91 10.61
CA VAL A 60 -4.26 22.99 12.01
C VAL A 60 -5.42 23.60 12.79
N PHE A 61 -5.85 22.92 13.84
CA PHE A 61 -6.92 23.35 14.73
C PHE A 61 -6.35 24.04 15.98
N GLU A 62 -7.11 24.95 16.58
CA GLU A 62 -6.70 25.68 17.80
C GLU A 62 -6.44 24.74 19.00
N ASP A 63 -7.02 23.54 19.01
CA ASP A 63 -6.79 22.50 20.02
C ASP A 63 -5.55 21.63 19.74
N SER A 64 -4.68 22.07 18.81
CA SER A 64 -3.48 21.36 18.36
C SER A 64 -3.72 20.08 17.55
N VAL A 65 -4.97 19.71 17.26
CA VAL A 65 -5.27 18.64 16.32
C VAL A 65 -4.82 19.07 14.92
N GLN A 66 -4.32 18.11 14.15
CA GLN A 66 -3.88 18.34 12.78
C GLN A 66 -4.54 17.33 11.86
N TRP A 67 -5.10 17.81 10.75
CA TRP A 67 -5.67 16.98 9.70
C TRP A 67 -4.98 17.23 8.36
N ALA A 68 -5.03 16.23 7.49
CA ALA A 68 -4.75 16.38 6.07
C ALA A 68 -6.07 16.53 5.31
N ALA A 69 -6.27 17.64 4.59
CA ALA A 69 -7.38 17.84 3.67
C ALA A 69 -6.92 17.54 2.24
N ARG A 70 -7.60 16.61 1.57
CA ARG A 70 -7.28 16.16 0.22
C ARG A 70 -8.32 16.62 -0.76
N LEU A 71 -7.87 17.37 -1.74
CA LEU A 71 -8.69 17.89 -2.81
C LEU A 71 -8.37 17.10 -4.07
N CYS A 72 -9.37 16.40 -4.60
CA CYS A 72 -9.24 15.72 -5.88
C CYS A 72 -9.12 16.76 -7.00
N HIS A 73 -8.17 16.57 -7.94
CA HIS A 73 -8.05 17.46 -9.09
C HIS A 73 -9.25 17.33 -10.05
N ASP A 74 -9.88 16.16 -10.11
CA ASP A 74 -11.04 15.87 -10.93
C ASP A 74 -12.21 15.40 -10.05
N PRO A 75 -13.21 16.27 -9.80
CA PRO A 75 -14.38 15.93 -9.00
C PRO A 75 -15.16 14.71 -9.48
N ASN A 76 -15.06 14.34 -10.77
CA ASN A 76 -15.74 13.15 -11.29
C ASN A 76 -15.20 11.84 -10.69
N ASN A 77 -13.97 11.88 -10.13
CA ASN A 77 -13.38 10.74 -9.43
C ASN A 77 -13.87 10.59 -7.99
N TRP A 78 -14.58 11.58 -7.44
CA TRP A 78 -15.04 11.58 -6.05
C TRP A 78 -15.87 10.34 -5.70
N LYS A 79 -16.73 9.87 -6.61
CA LYS A 79 -17.54 8.66 -6.38
C LYS A 79 -16.69 7.41 -6.10
N TYR A 80 -15.51 7.30 -6.72
CA TYR A 80 -14.60 6.17 -6.51
C TYR A 80 -13.86 6.32 -5.18
N GLU A 81 -13.46 7.53 -4.83
CA GLU A 81 -12.85 7.82 -3.53
C GLU A 81 -13.83 7.61 -2.39
N LEU A 82 -15.06 8.08 -2.51
CA LEU A 82 -16.10 7.89 -1.51
C LEU A 82 -16.33 6.41 -1.20
N ARG A 83 -16.32 5.55 -2.23
CA ARG A 83 -16.37 4.09 -2.03
C ARG A 83 -15.17 3.58 -1.23
N ALA A 84 -13.95 3.98 -1.60
CA ALA A 84 -12.73 3.56 -0.91
C ALA A 84 -12.68 4.03 0.55
N VAL A 85 -13.14 5.26 0.81
CA VAL A 85 -13.19 5.85 2.15
C VAL A 85 -14.22 5.14 3.03
N LYS A 86 -15.40 4.79 2.49
CA LYS A 86 -16.40 4.00 3.22
C LYS A 86 -15.88 2.61 3.59
N MET A 87 -15.16 1.94 2.69
CA MET A 87 -14.48 0.67 2.99
C MET A 87 -13.46 0.83 4.11
N PHE A 88 -12.68 1.91 4.06
CA PHE A 88 -11.68 2.19 5.07
C PHE A 88 -12.29 2.49 6.45
N GLN A 89 -13.39 3.26 6.51
CA GLN A 89 -14.13 3.47 7.75
C GLN A 89 -14.63 2.17 8.37
N HIS A 90 -15.16 1.25 7.56
CA HIS A 90 -15.57 -0.07 8.02
C HIS A 90 -14.41 -0.86 8.65
N ILE A 91 -13.24 -0.85 8.01
CA ILE A 91 -12.04 -1.51 8.55
C ILE A 91 -11.63 -0.87 9.89
N LYS A 92 -11.60 0.46 9.97
CA LYS A 92 -11.22 1.20 11.19
C LYS A 92 -12.22 0.98 12.34
N GLN A 93 -13.51 0.85 12.02
CA GLN A 93 -14.53 0.49 13.01
C GLN A 93 -14.37 -0.95 13.52
N THR A 94 -13.97 -1.88 12.65
CA THR A 94 -13.72 -3.29 13.01
C THR A 94 -12.42 -3.45 13.80
N HIS A 95 -11.41 -2.65 13.47
CA HIS A 95 -10.09 -2.65 14.10
C HIS A 95 -9.71 -1.23 14.52
N PRO A 96 -10.19 -0.73 15.67
CA PRO A 96 -9.89 0.63 16.13
C PRO A 96 -8.38 0.91 16.22
N ASP A 97 -7.62 -0.10 16.63
CA ASP A 97 -6.16 -0.03 16.82
C ASP A 97 -5.35 -0.21 15.52
N ILE A 98 -6.01 -0.39 14.36
CA ILE A 98 -5.28 -0.46 13.10
C ILE A 98 -4.49 0.83 12.88
N ARG A 99 -3.21 0.67 12.56
CA ARG A 99 -2.25 1.76 12.39
C ARG A 99 -2.45 2.47 11.06
N ALA A 100 -3.56 3.20 10.98
CA ALA A 100 -3.98 4.02 9.86
C ALA A 100 -4.84 5.18 10.39
N PRO A 101 -4.78 6.36 9.75
CA PRO A 101 -5.46 7.56 10.23
C PRO A 101 -6.97 7.41 10.15
N SER A 102 -7.71 7.99 11.09
CA SER A 102 -9.16 8.19 10.92
C SER A 102 -9.45 9.13 9.76
N VAL A 103 -10.61 8.96 9.13
CA VAL A 103 -11.04 9.75 7.96
C VAL A 103 -12.40 10.41 8.19
N PHE A 104 -12.54 11.63 7.70
CA PHE A 104 -13.72 12.48 7.86
C PHE A 104 -14.08 13.10 6.49
N PHE A 105 -15.37 13.15 6.16
CA PHE A 105 -15.83 13.71 4.89
C PHE A 105 -17.33 14.01 4.93
N LYS A 106 -17.81 14.82 3.99
CA LYS A 106 -19.21 14.89 3.59
C LYS A 106 -19.38 14.33 2.18
N ALA A 107 -20.37 13.47 1.97
CA ALA A 107 -20.51 12.74 0.71
C ALA A 107 -20.77 13.69 -0.49
N GLU A 108 -21.35 14.86 -0.22
CA GLU A 108 -21.70 15.87 -1.20
C GLU A 108 -20.50 16.72 -1.63
N HIS A 109 -19.41 16.71 -0.87
CA HIS A 109 -18.27 17.58 -1.08
C HIS A 109 -17.03 16.76 -1.46
N PRO A 110 -16.31 17.11 -2.54
CA PRO A 110 -15.17 16.34 -3.03
C PRO A 110 -13.87 16.64 -2.24
N VAL A 111 -13.95 16.61 -0.91
CA VAL A 111 -12.82 16.82 -0.01
C VAL A 111 -12.80 15.70 1.03
N LEU A 112 -11.66 15.01 1.12
CA LEU A 112 -11.42 14.00 2.14
C LEU A 112 -10.49 14.55 3.21
N TYR A 113 -10.92 14.52 4.46
CA TYR A 113 -10.08 14.83 5.61
C TYR A 113 -9.58 13.55 6.26
N SER A 114 -8.39 13.56 6.81
CA SER A 114 -7.87 12.48 7.65
C SER A 114 -7.02 13.03 8.78
N GLU A 115 -6.88 12.27 9.86
CA GLU A 115 -5.86 12.56 10.87
C GLU A 115 -4.48 12.73 10.21
N TRP A 116 -3.72 13.69 10.71
CA TRP A 116 -2.34 13.85 10.29
C TRP A 116 -1.49 12.71 10.85
N VAL A 117 -0.90 11.92 9.96
CA VAL A 117 0.00 10.84 10.36
C VAL A 117 1.39 11.42 10.60
N THR A 118 1.86 11.36 11.84
CA THR A 118 3.21 11.77 12.20
C THR A 118 4.25 10.74 11.76
N GLY A 119 5.46 11.20 11.46
CA GLY A 119 6.58 10.35 11.05
C GLY A 119 7.06 10.64 9.63
N LYS A 120 7.87 9.74 9.10
CA LYS A 120 8.52 9.88 7.80
C LYS A 120 8.18 8.68 6.92
N SER A 121 8.00 8.96 5.64
CA SER A 121 7.92 7.91 4.62
C SER A 121 9.17 7.03 4.66
N LEU A 122 9.00 5.72 4.50
CA LEU A 122 10.11 4.78 4.46
C LEU A 122 11.08 5.11 3.31
N LYS A 123 10.55 5.53 2.15
CA LYS A 123 11.24 5.88 0.89
C LYS A 123 12.11 4.77 0.30
N VAL A 124 13.03 4.21 1.07
CA VAL A 124 14.00 3.17 0.71
C VAL A 124 13.89 2.01 1.69
N TRP A 125 13.89 0.77 1.17
CA TRP A 125 13.93 -0.45 1.96
C TRP A 125 15.07 -1.34 1.47
N ASN A 126 16.14 -1.46 2.25
CA ASN A 126 17.33 -2.22 1.87
C ASN A 126 18.09 -2.75 3.11
N SER A 127 19.19 -3.47 2.88
CA SER A 127 20.02 -4.08 3.93
C SER A 127 20.86 -3.08 4.75
N GLN A 128 20.97 -1.81 4.31
CA GLN A 128 21.65 -0.76 5.08
C GLN A 128 20.84 -0.36 6.32
N ILE A 129 19.54 -0.66 6.34
CA ILE A 129 18.69 -0.48 7.51
C ILE A 129 19.03 -1.57 8.52
N PRO A 130 19.35 -1.23 9.79
CA PRO A 130 19.67 -2.19 10.83
C PRO A 130 18.62 -3.31 10.94
N LEU A 131 19.09 -4.55 11.18
CA LEU A 131 18.22 -5.74 11.17
C LEU A 131 17.08 -5.62 12.18
N ASN A 132 17.37 -5.17 13.41
CA ASN A 132 16.37 -4.96 14.45
C ASN A 132 15.26 -3.97 14.01
N LYS A 133 15.64 -2.83 13.40
CA LYS A 133 14.69 -1.85 12.86
C LYS A 133 13.84 -2.42 11.73
N ARG A 134 14.44 -3.24 10.86
CA ARG A 134 13.69 -3.96 9.81
C ARG A 134 12.69 -4.93 10.41
N GLN A 135 13.09 -5.71 11.43
CA GLN A 135 12.22 -6.66 12.12
C GLN A 135 11.05 -5.96 12.82
N THR A 136 11.29 -4.84 13.50
CA THR A 136 10.25 -4.00 14.12
C THR A 136 9.20 -3.59 13.08
N LEU A 137 9.64 -2.99 11.98
CA LEU A 137 8.72 -2.54 10.93
C LEU A 137 7.95 -3.72 10.31
N LEU A 138 8.62 -4.85 10.05
CA LEU A 138 7.98 -6.03 9.48
C LEU A 138 6.91 -6.63 10.40
N LYS A 139 7.15 -6.64 11.72
CA LYS A 139 6.18 -7.09 12.71
C LYS A 139 4.92 -6.20 12.66
N ASP A 140 5.11 -4.89 12.67
CA ASP A 140 4.02 -3.92 12.63
C ASP A 140 3.25 -3.97 11.30
N LEU A 141 3.95 -4.16 10.19
CA LEU A 141 3.36 -4.37 8.88
C LEU A 141 2.54 -5.66 8.81
N ALA A 142 3.04 -6.74 9.40
CA ALA A 142 2.33 -8.01 9.45
C ALA A 142 1.03 -7.89 10.25
N GLU A 143 1.07 -7.21 11.40
CA GLU A 143 -0.12 -6.93 12.22
C GLU A 143 -1.16 -6.12 11.42
N PHE A 144 -0.73 -5.03 10.78
CA PHE A 144 -1.59 -4.21 9.93
C PHE A 144 -2.21 -5.01 8.78
N LEU A 145 -1.41 -5.81 8.06
CA LEU A 145 -1.89 -6.62 6.94
C LEU A 145 -2.83 -7.72 7.40
N LEU A 146 -2.58 -8.31 8.56
CA LEU A 146 -3.46 -9.34 9.12
C LEU A 146 -4.84 -8.76 9.43
N GLN A 147 -4.91 -7.64 10.15
CA GLN A 147 -6.18 -6.92 10.42
C GLN A 147 -6.92 -6.61 9.12
N LEU A 148 -6.20 -6.09 8.12
CA LEU A 148 -6.77 -5.77 6.82
C LEU A 148 -7.36 -7.00 6.10
N TRP A 149 -6.61 -8.11 6.07
CA TRP A 149 -7.00 -9.33 5.34
C TRP A 149 -8.02 -10.20 6.07
N THR A 150 -8.19 -10.02 7.38
CA THR A 150 -9.18 -10.75 8.19
C THR A 150 -10.47 -9.98 8.37
N THR A 151 -10.50 -8.67 8.10
CA THR A 151 -11.75 -7.90 8.09
C THR A 151 -12.70 -8.47 7.03
N ALA A 152 -13.89 -8.88 7.46
CA ALA A 152 -14.94 -9.33 6.56
C ALA A 152 -15.45 -8.18 5.69
N VAL A 153 -15.62 -8.42 4.39
CA VAL A 153 -16.17 -7.44 3.45
C VAL A 153 -17.70 -7.43 3.56
N PRO A 154 -18.34 -6.30 3.91
CA PRO A 154 -19.79 -6.16 3.94
C PRO A 154 -20.43 -6.43 2.57
N PRO A 155 -21.66 -6.96 2.53
CA PRO A 155 -22.41 -7.19 1.28
C PRO A 155 -22.46 -5.96 0.37
N ASP A 156 -22.64 -4.76 0.93
CA ASP A 156 -22.73 -3.49 0.20
C ASP A 156 -21.44 -3.13 -0.57
N PHE A 157 -20.31 -3.70 -0.18
CA PHE A 157 -19.04 -3.49 -0.84
C PHE A 157 -18.71 -4.61 -1.82
N MET A 158 -19.41 -5.74 -1.75
CA MET A 158 -19.21 -6.85 -2.66
C MET A 158 -19.55 -6.43 -4.10
N PRO A 159 -18.71 -6.80 -5.09
CA PRO A 159 -19.08 -6.60 -6.48
C PRO A 159 -20.31 -7.47 -6.80
N GLU A 160 -21.29 -6.89 -7.53
CA GLU A 160 -22.56 -7.54 -7.90
C GLU A 160 -22.34 -8.90 -8.60
N GLN A 161 -21.27 -8.99 -9.39
CA GLN A 161 -20.72 -10.24 -9.87
C GLN A 161 -19.34 -10.40 -9.27
N LYS A 162 -19.08 -11.50 -8.56
CA LYS A 162 -17.72 -11.87 -8.16
C LYS A 162 -16.99 -12.35 -9.41
N PRO A 163 -16.10 -11.54 -10.01
CA PRO A 163 -15.40 -12.01 -11.20
C PRO A 163 -14.56 -13.21 -10.81
N ARG A 164 -14.49 -14.22 -11.69
CA ARG A 164 -13.46 -15.26 -11.60
C ARG A 164 -12.08 -14.61 -11.56
N TYR A 165 -11.13 -15.23 -10.89
CA TYR A 165 -9.77 -14.68 -10.78
C TYR A 165 -9.16 -14.43 -12.16
N SER A 166 -9.35 -15.36 -13.10
CA SER A 166 -8.96 -15.23 -14.50
C SER A 166 -9.56 -14.00 -15.19
N ALA A 167 -10.85 -13.74 -14.97
CA ALA A 167 -11.55 -12.58 -15.53
C ALA A 167 -11.05 -11.26 -14.91
N TRP A 168 -10.86 -11.23 -13.59
CA TRP A 168 -10.30 -10.07 -12.90
C TRP A 168 -8.87 -9.76 -13.37
N LEU A 169 -8.02 -10.78 -13.48
CA LEU A 169 -6.63 -10.63 -13.91
C LEU A 169 -6.55 -10.15 -15.36
N THR A 170 -7.41 -10.70 -16.24
CA THR A 170 -7.52 -10.25 -17.63
C THR A 170 -7.85 -8.76 -17.70
N GLU A 171 -8.88 -8.32 -16.99
CA GLU A 171 -9.27 -6.90 -16.98
C GLU A 171 -8.18 -6.00 -16.37
N SER A 172 -7.43 -6.50 -15.38
CA SER A 172 -6.31 -5.77 -14.79
C SER A 172 -5.17 -5.56 -15.78
N LEU A 173 -4.77 -6.60 -16.52
CA LEU A 173 -3.76 -6.50 -17.57
C LEU A 173 -4.27 -5.66 -18.75
N ASP A 174 -5.53 -5.80 -19.15
CA ASP A 174 -6.13 -5.01 -20.23
C ASP A 174 -6.16 -3.51 -19.89
N ARG A 175 -6.38 -3.14 -18.61
CA ARG A 175 -6.20 -1.75 -18.15
C ARG A 175 -4.76 -1.26 -18.30
N GLY A 176 -3.77 -2.09 -17.94
CA GLY A 176 -2.35 -1.77 -18.12
C GLY A 176 -2.02 -1.56 -19.60
N LEU A 177 -2.40 -2.52 -20.44
CA LEU A 177 -2.19 -2.49 -21.89
C LEU A 177 -2.84 -1.27 -22.54
N ARG A 178 -4.11 -0.95 -22.22
CA ARG A 178 -4.78 0.25 -22.73
C ARG A 178 -4.03 1.53 -22.37
N ARG A 179 -3.49 1.64 -21.14
CA ARG A 179 -2.68 2.80 -20.73
C ARG A 179 -1.37 2.89 -21.50
N THR A 180 -0.69 1.77 -21.73
CA THR A 180 0.56 1.73 -22.51
C THR A 180 0.31 2.13 -23.96
N LEU A 181 -0.71 1.56 -24.60
CA LEU A 181 -1.06 1.85 -26.00
C LEU A 181 -1.53 3.29 -26.22
N THR A 182 -2.15 3.90 -25.21
CA THR A 182 -2.61 5.31 -25.26
C THR A 182 -1.54 6.31 -24.80
N GLY A 183 -0.33 5.85 -24.47
CA GLY A 183 0.77 6.72 -24.02
C GLY A 183 0.57 7.34 -22.63
N THR A 184 -0.36 6.83 -21.83
CA THR A 184 -0.69 7.35 -20.48
C THR A 184 -0.09 6.51 -19.35
N ALA A 185 0.54 5.38 -19.67
CA ALA A 185 1.25 4.55 -18.70
C ALA A 185 2.55 5.22 -18.24
N ARG A 186 2.82 5.18 -16.93
CA ARG A 186 4.09 5.60 -16.35
C ARG A 186 5.13 4.46 -16.28
N TRP A 187 4.69 3.23 -16.47
CA TRP A 187 5.47 2.00 -16.35
C TRP A 187 4.74 0.85 -17.07
N GLY A 188 5.49 -0.20 -17.42
CA GLY A 188 4.97 -1.41 -18.06
C GLY A 188 5.12 -1.41 -19.58
N ASP A 189 5.43 -2.57 -20.14
CA ASP A 189 5.62 -2.80 -21.56
C ASP A 189 4.41 -3.53 -22.17
N ALA A 190 4.01 -3.14 -23.39
CA ALA A 190 2.83 -3.70 -24.04
C ALA A 190 3.01 -5.19 -24.39
N ILE A 191 4.21 -5.61 -24.78
CA ILE A 191 4.55 -7.01 -25.04
C ILE A 191 4.50 -7.81 -23.75
N ASP A 192 5.05 -7.28 -22.65
CA ASP A 192 4.96 -7.94 -21.33
C ASP A 192 3.50 -8.15 -20.89
N TYR A 193 2.63 -7.16 -21.09
CA TYR A 193 1.20 -7.30 -20.79
C TYR A 193 0.53 -8.38 -21.65
N LEU A 194 0.85 -8.46 -22.95
CA LEU A 194 0.33 -9.49 -23.84
C LEU A 194 0.82 -10.89 -23.47
N ILE A 195 2.10 -11.03 -23.11
CA ILE A 195 2.69 -12.29 -22.62
C ILE A 195 1.97 -12.71 -21.33
N MET A 196 1.89 -11.85 -20.33
CA MET A 196 1.21 -12.13 -19.06
C MET A 196 -0.26 -12.51 -19.27
N ARG A 197 -0.95 -11.84 -20.21
CA ARG A 197 -2.34 -12.13 -20.55
C ARG A 197 -2.50 -13.50 -21.21
N SER A 198 -1.58 -13.90 -22.11
CA SER A 198 -1.60 -15.21 -22.77
C SER A 198 -1.44 -16.38 -21.79
N MET A 199 -0.78 -16.12 -20.65
CA MET A 199 -0.52 -17.11 -19.61
C MET A 199 -1.75 -17.37 -18.71
N ILE A 200 -2.75 -16.47 -18.70
CA ILE A 200 -3.90 -16.56 -17.78
C ILE A 200 -4.61 -17.93 -17.79
N PRO A 201 -4.95 -18.56 -18.93
CA PRO A 201 -5.64 -19.86 -18.90
C PRO A 201 -4.87 -20.94 -18.15
N LYS A 202 -3.53 -20.93 -18.26
CA LYS A 202 -2.65 -21.90 -17.59
C LYS A 202 -2.49 -21.63 -16.10
N TYR A 203 -2.43 -20.37 -15.69
CA TYR A 203 -2.08 -20.00 -14.31
C TYR A 203 -3.26 -19.56 -13.45
N ALA A 204 -4.38 -19.13 -14.03
CA ALA A 204 -5.51 -18.57 -13.28
C ALA A 204 -6.68 -19.56 -13.11
N GLY A 205 -6.83 -20.55 -14.00
CA GLY A 205 -7.99 -21.47 -14.00
C GLY A 205 -8.21 -22.20 -12.67
N ASP A 206 -7.15 -22.72 -12.04
CA ASP A 206 -7.22 -23.37 -10.73
C ASP A 206 -7.70 -22.47 -9.59
N TYR A 207 -7.61 -21.16 -9.77
CA TYR A 207 -7.94 -20.17 -8.75
C TYR A 207 -9.35 -19.60 -8.93
N ASP A 208 -10.02 -19.88 -10.05
CA ASP A 208 -11.40 -19.44 -10.30
C ASP A 208 -12.41 -20.06 -9.32
N LYS A 209 -12.02 -21.11 -8.60
CA LYS A 209 -12.79 -21.70 -7.50
C LYS A 209 -12.84 -20.82 -6.25
N TYR A 210 -11.90 -19.89 -6.07
CA TYR A 210 -11.89 -19.01 -4.91
C TYR A 210 -12.76 -17.78 -5.18
N THR A 211 -13.84 -17.65 -4.40
CA THR A 211 -14.79 -16.53 -4.54
C THR A 211 -14.72 -15.55 -3.37
N ASP A 212 -13.79 -15.76 -2.45
CA ASP A 212 -13.63 -14.91 -1.29
C ASP A 212 -12.85 -13.66 -1.67
N VAL A 213 -13.38 -12.52 -1.25
CA VAL A 213 -12.76 -11.22 -1.44
C VAL A 213 -12.36 -10.66 -0.07
N GLY A 214 -11.16 -10.09 -0.01
CA GLY A 214 -10.68 -9.37 1.14
C GLY A 214 -10.28 -7.96 0.75
N PHE A 215 -10.12 -7.11 1.75
CA PHE A 215 -9.54 -5.79 1.53
C PHE A 215 -8.04 -5.92 1.26
N VAL A 216 -7.52 -5.13 0.31
CA VAL A 216 -6.08 -4.90 0.18
C VAL A 216 -5.78 -3.41 0.03
N HIS A 217 -4.53 -3.04 0.31
CA HIS A 217 -4.06 -1.65 0.28
C HIS A 217 -3.97 -1.04 -1.13
N GLY A 218 -3.90 -1.86 -2.19
CA GLY A 218 -3.85 -1.45 -3.60
C GLY A 218 -2.53 -0.83 -4.09
N ASP A 219 -1.81 -0.08 -3.24
CA ASP A 219 -0.52 0.56 -3.57
C ASP A 219 0.46 0.49 -2.40
N LEU A 220 0.83 -0.73 -1.98
CA LEU A 220 1.76 -0.93 -0.86
C LEU A 220 3.22 -0.78 -1.33
N LYS A 221 3.65 0.47 -1.52
CA LYS A 221 5.05 0.84 -1.78
C LYS A 221 5.68 1.55 -0.58
N ALA A 222 7.01 1.55 -0.50
CA ALA A 222 7.77 2.19 0.59
C ALA A 222 7.35 3.65 0.83
N TYR A 223 6.98 4.39 -0.22
CA TYR A 223 6.53 5.77 -0.09
C TYR A 223 5.26 5.94 0.76
N ASN A 224 4.37 4.94 0.77
CA ASN A 224 3.10 4.96 1.48
C ASN A 224 3.19 4.38 2.92
N ILE A 225 4.37 3.89 3.32
CA ILE A 225 4.64 3.38 4.67
C ILE A 225 5.22 4.52 5.51
N ILE A 226 4.53 4.91 6.59
CA ILE A 226 4.99 5.96 7.51
C ILE A 226 5.47 5.32 8.79
N LYS A 227 6.67 5.71 9.19
CA LYS A 227 7.33 5.21 10.39
C LYS A 227 7.86 6.35 11.26
N ASP A 228 8.01 6.08 12.54
CA ASP A 228 8.80 6.94 13.43
C ASP A 228 10.31 6.69 13.28
N ASP A 229 11.10 7.29 14.16
CA ASP A 229 12.55 7.18 14.17
C ASP A 229 13.04 5.79 14.68
N ASP A 230 12.19 5.08 15.43
CA ASP A 230 12.41 3.71 15.93
C ASP A 230 11.91 2.62 14.98
N PHE A 231 11.40 3.02 13.80
CA PHE A 231 10.88 2.14 12.76
C PHE A 231 9.58 1.42 13.12
N HIS A 232 8.86 1.92 14.12
CA HIS A 232 7.47 1.52 14.29
C HIS A 232 6.58 2.13 13.22
N LEU A 233 5.61 1.36 12.75
CA LEU A 233 4.58 1.86 11.85
C LEU A 233 3.68 2.85 12.61
N THR A 234 3.76 4.14 12.28
CA THR A 234 2.93 5.19 12.89
C THR A 234 1.64 5.44 12.11
N GLY A 235 1.64 5.07 10.85
CA GLY A 235 0.46 5.06 10.02
C GLY A 235 0.78 4.80 8.56
N ARG A 236 -0.27 4.80 7.74
CA ARG A 236 -0.15 4.70 6.29
C ARG A 236 -0.71 5.96 5.66
N LEU A 237 0.06 6.55 4.74
CA LEU A 237 -0.48 7.51 3.80
C LEU A 237 -1.17 6.70 2.69
N PHE A 238 -2.50 6.73 2.74
CA PHE A 238 -3.44 6.33 1.69
C PHE A 238 -3.75 4.86 1.48
N PHE A 239 -5.02 4.57 1.73
CA PHE A 239 -5.73 3.38 1.34
C PHE A 239 -6.35 3.60 -0.05
N GLN A 240 -5.78 2.99 -1.09
CA GLN A 240 -6.54 2.69 -2.31
C GLN A 240 -7.04 1.26 -2.14
N SER A 241 -8.23 1.06 -1.56
CA SER A 241 -8.77 -0.31 -1.53
C SER A 241 -8.86 -0.84 -2.95
N ALA A 242 -8.11 -1.90 -3.21
CA ALA A 242 -8.44 -2.83 -4.28
C ALA A 242 -9.02 -4.09 -3.62
N PHE A 243 -9.83 -4.82 -4.38
CA PHE A 243 -10.16 -6.20 -4.04
C PHE A 243 -9.00 -7.08 -4.49
N HIS A 244 -8.59 -8.04 -3.65
CA HIS A 244 -7.68 -9.10 -4.09
C HIS A 244 -8.05 -10.44 -3.45
N PHE A 245 -7.81 -11.51 -4.21
CA PHE A 245 -8.05 -12.87 -3.76
C PHE A 245 -6.92 -13.30 -2.81
N LYS A 246 -7.30 -13.72 -1.60
CA LYS A 246 -6.43 -14.00 -0.45
C LYS A 246 -5.48 -15.21 -0.64
N GLY A 247 -5.69 -16.03 -1.68
CA GLY A 247 -4.98 -17.33 -1.87
C GLY A 247 -3.67 -17.31 -2.67
N ILE A 248 -3.19 -16.15 -3.16
CA ILE A 248 -2.04 -16.11 -4.08
C ILE A 248 -0.69 -16.22 -3.35
N HIS A 249 -0.58 -15.70 -2.12
CA HIS A 249 0.67 -15.75 -1.35
C HIS A 249 1.04 -17.18 -0.91
N GLU A 250 0.06 -17.98 -0.49
CA GLU A 250 0.31 -19.35 -0.06
C GLU A 250 0.77 -20.25 -1.22
N LYS A 251 0.21 -20.03 -2.42
CA LYS A 251 0.59 -20.80 -3.61
C LYS A 251 1.90 -20.31 -4.23
N PHE A 252 2.26 -19.02 -4.10
CA PHE A 252 3.60 -18.50 -4.44
C PHE A 252 4.70 -19.16 -3.60
N VAL A 253 4.51 -19.28 -2.28
CA VAL A 253 5.43 -20.00 -1.39
C VAL A 253 5.53 -21.48 -1.77
N LYS A 254 4.39 -22.13 -2.07
CA LYS A 254 4.37 -23.54 -2.51
C LYS A 254 5.02 -23.76 -3.90
N LEU A 255 4.96 -22.79 -4.82
CA LEU A 255 5.51 -22.90 -6.18
C LEU A 255 7.00 -22.50 -6.29
N HIS A 256 7.41 -21.45 -5.57
CA HIS A 256 8.75 -20.86 -5.72
C HIS A 256 9.68 -21.13 -4.54
N CYS A 257 9.14 -21.50 -3.38
CA CYS A 257 9.89 -21.95 -2.21
C CYS A 257 9.69 -23.45 -1.93
N ALA A 258 9.30 -24.22 -2.97
CA ALA A 258 9.26 -25.68 -2.88
C ALA A 258 10.60 -26.22 -2.38
N ARG A 259 10.57 -27.30 -1.59
CA ARG A 259 11.73 -28.01 -1.01
C ARG A 259 12.54 -28.74 -2.07
N THR A 260 12.99 -28.01 -3.08
CA THR A 260 13.91 -28.47 -4.11
C THR A 260 15.33 -28.41 -3.56
N GLU A 261 16.22 -29.28 -4.03
CA GLU A 261 17.62 -29.33 -3.62
C GLU A 261 18.31 -27.94 -3.70
N LYS A 262 18.04 -27.18 -4.77
CA LYS A 262 18.57 -25.81 -4.95
C LYS A 262 18.12 -24.86 -3.83
N ASN A 263 16.84 -24.92 -3.45
CA ASN A 263 16.29 -24.05 -2.41
C ASN A 263 16.73 -24.49 -1.00
N LEU A 264 16.91 -25.80 -0.77
CA LEU A 264 17.44 -26.33 0.49
C LEU A 264 18.92 -25.96 0.68
N LYS A 265 19.74 -26.03 -0.37
CA LYS A 265 21.13 -25.54 -0.34
C LYS A 265 21.18 -24.04 -0.05
N ALA A 266 20.33 -23.25 -0.71
CA ALA A 266 20.23 -21.81 -0.44
C ALA A 266 19.81 -21.52 1.01
N ALA A 267 18.84 -22.27 1.55
CA ALA A 267 18.39 -22.14 2.94
C ALA A 267 19.52 -22.48 3.93
N ASN A 268 20.28 -23.55 3.67
CA ASN A 268 21.43 -23.93 4.50
C ASN A 268 22.56 -22.88 4.45
N SER A 269 22.86 -22.32 3.27
CA SER A 269 23.83 -21.22 3.17
C SER A 269 23.39 -19.97 3.93
N GLN A 270 22.08 -19.66 3.96
CA GLN A 270 21.56 -18.55 4.75
C GLN A 270 21.58 -18.84 6.26
N LEU A 271 21.30 -20.07 6.69
CA LEU A 271 21.42 -20.48 8.10
C LEU A 271 22.88 -20.33 8.59
N ASN A 272 23.85 -20.81 7.82
CA ASN A 272 25.28 -20.66 8.15
C ASN A 272 25.71 -19.19 8.22
N ALA A 273 25.19 -18.33 7.33
CA ALA A 273 25.46 -16.89 7.38
C ALA A 273 24.89 -16.25 8.66
N VAL A 274 23.71 -16.69 9.12
CA VAL A 274 23.10 -16.22 10.36
C VAL A 274 23.88 -16.69 11.59
N LEU A 275 24.29 -17.97 11.64
CA LEU A 275 25.04 -18.53 12.76
C LEU A 275 26.47 -17.97 12.87
N SER A 276 27.05 -17.54 11.75
CA SER A 276 28.34 -16.80 11.75
C SER A 276 28.21 -15.41 12.36
N LEU A 277 27.02 -14.79 12.26
CA LEU A 277 26.72 -13.49 12.85
C LEU A 277 26.30 -13.58 14.32
N TYR A 278 25.77 -14.74 14.74
CA TYR A 278 25.23 -15.00 16.08
C TYR A 278 25.68 -16.39 16.59
N PRO A 279 26.97 -16.55 16.93
CA PRO A 279 27.55 -17.86 17.28
C PRO A 279 26.91 -18.50 18.50
N GLU A 280 26.34 -17.70 19.41
CA GLU A 280 25.64 -18.15 20.61
C GLU A 280 24.38 -18.98 20.30
N LEU A 281 23.84 -18.88 19.09
CA LEU A 281 22.66 -19.64 18.66
C LEU A 281 23.01 -21.08 18.22
N ASN A 282 24.28 -21.39 17.97
CA ASN A 282 24.71 -22.71 17.50
C ASN A 282 24.31 -23.84 18.44
N GLU A 283 24.34 -23.59 19.75
CA GLU A 283 24.04 -24.63 20.75
C GLU A 283 22.55 -24.69 21.11
N THR A 284 21.70 -23.93 20.41
CA THR A 284 20.26 -23.96 20.67
C THR A 284 19.61 -25.16 20.03
N GLU A 285 18.76 -25.84 20.80
CA GLU A 285 17.99 -27.01 20.34
C GLU A 285 17.15 -26.72 19.08
N GLY A 286 16.77 -25.46 18.87
CA GLY A 286 16.07 -25.00 17.67
C GLY A 286 16.95 -25.05 16.41
N VAL A 287 18.23 -24.68 16.51
CA VAL A 287 19.18 -24.72 15.39
C VAL A 287 19.54 -26.16 15.06
N GLN A 288 19.80 -27.00 16.07
CA GLN A 288 20.10 -28.42 15.88
C GLN A 288 18.97 -29.14 15.10
N ARG A 289 17.70 -28.91 15.50
CA ARG A 289 16.53 -29.47 14.80
C ARG A 289 16.43 -29.03 13.34
N ILE A 290 16.76 -27.77 13.04
CA ILE A 290 16.69 -27.25 11.67
C ILE A 290 17.85 -27.79 10.82
N GLU A 291 19.05 -27.89 11.38
CA GLU A 291 20.18 -28.53 10.69
C GLU A 291 19.90 -29.99 10.36
N ASP A 292 19.34 -30.76 11.30
CA ASP A 292 18.98 -32.17 11.10
C ASP A 292 17.89 -32.31 10.03
N LEU A 293 16.84 -31.47 10.08
CA LEU A 293 15.81 -31.42 9.05
C LEU A 293 16.36 -31.08 7.65
N LEU A 294 17.29 -30.13 7.55
CA LEU A 294 17.91 -29.78 6.27
C LEU A 294 18.82 -30.89 5.74
N ARG A 295 19.48 -31.64 6.64
CA ARG A 295 20.36 -32.76 6.33
C ARG A 295 19.57 -33.97 5.82
N ASP A 296 18.52 -34.36 6.53
CA ASP A 296 17.65 -35.49 6.16
C ASP A 296 16.95 -35.23 4.82
N MET A 297 16.46 -34.02 4.60
CA MET A 297 15.77 -33.66 3.34
C MET A 297 16.70 -33.47 2.13
N CYS A 298 18.02 -33.38 2.32
CA CYS A 298 18.98 -33.40 1.21
C CYS A 298 19.44 -34.83 0.84
N LEU A 299 19.17 -35.83 1.69
CA LEU A 299 19.48 -37.24 1.43
C LEU A 299 18.33 -37.97 0.72
N GLU A 300 17.11 -37.43 0.77
CA GLU A 300 15.90 -37.99 0.14
C GLU A 300 15.58 -37.43 -1.27
N SER A 301 16.36 -36.46 -1.77
CA SER A 301 16.19 -35.80 -3.07
C SER A 301 17.25 -36.21 -4.09
#